data_AF-A0A941L155-F1
#
_entry.id   AF-A0A941L155-F1
#
_cell.length_a   1.000
_cell.length_b   1.000
_cell.length_c   1.000
_cell.angle_alpha   90.00
_cell.angle_beta   90.00
_cell.angle_gamma   90.00
#
_symmetry.space_group_name_H-M   'P 1'
#
loop_
_entity.id
_entity.type
_entity.pdbx_description
1 polymer ?
#
loop_
_entity_poly.entity_id
_entity_poly.type
_entity_poly.pdbx_seq_one_letter_code
_entity_poly.pdbx_strand_id
1 'polypeptide(L)' 'MHLLVSGKDGRLDCDRICTAVPDWAAASIWFCGPEEFGRSMCKAFQARVVPARHFHQELFQMR' A
#
# COMPACT_ATOMS: atom_id res chain seq x y z
N MET A 1 -12.19 4.60 7.73
CA MET A 1 -11.56 5.64 6.89
C MET A 1 -10.29 6.07 7.59
N HIS A 2 -9.13 5.97 6.92
CA HIS A 2 -7.83 6.39 7.45
C HIS A 2 -7.30 7.52 6.56
N LEU A 3 -6.82 8.62 7.16
CA LEU A 3 -6.25 9.76 6.45
C LEU A 3 -4.81 9.97 6.92
N LEU A 4 -3.92 10.25 5.97
CA LEU A 4 -2.53 10.60 6.22
C LEU A 4 -2.24 11.95 5.58
N VAL A 5 -1.72 12.91 6.36
CA VAL A 5 -1.39 14.25 5.89
C VAL A 5 0.13 14.40 5.82
N SER A 6 0.63 14.66 4.62
CA SER A 6 2.05 14.94 4.37
C SER A 6 2.57 16.07 5.27
N GLY A 7 3.73 15.86 5.89
CA GLY A 7 4.36 16.81 6.82
C GLY A 7 3.85 16.74 8.27
N LYS A 8 2.77 15.99 8.55
CA LYS A 8 2.28 15.74 9.91
C LYS A 8 2.47 14.29 10.32
N ASP A 9 2.06 13.36 9.47
CA ASP A 9 1.93 11.96 9.85
C ASP A 9 3.09 11.08 9.36
N GLY A 10 4.07 11.65 8.65
CA GLY A 10 5.15 10.90 8.02
C GLY A 10 4.71 10.22 6.72
N ARG A 11 5.60 9.41 6.13
CA ARG A 11 5.35 8.72 4.86
C ARG A 11 4.47 7.48 5.09
N LEU A 12 3.59 7.18 4.15
CA LEU A 12 2.85 5.92 4.15
C LEU A 12 3.82 4.76 3.87
N ASP A 13 3.72 3.70 4.68
CA ASP A 13 4.45 2.45 4.50
C ASP A 13 3.57 1.24 4.86
N CYS A 14 4.11 0.04 4.63
CA CYS A 14 3.41 -1.21 4.86
C CYS A 14 3.14 -1.47 6.34
N ASP A 15 4.09 -1.16 7.24
CA ASP A 15 3.94 -1.34 8.70
C ASP A 15 2.74 -0.59 9.23
N ARG A 16 2.57 0.66 8.79
CA ARG A 16 1.49 1.51 9.23
C ARG A 16 0.13 0.99 8.76
N ILE A 17 0.05 0.46 7.53
CA ILE A 17 -1.18 -0.17 7.02
C ILE A 17 -1.50 -1.42 7.83
N CYS A 18 -0.52 -2.29 8.08
CA CYS A 18 -0.70 -3.52 8.85
C CYS A 18 -1.16 -3.25 10.29
N THR A 19 -0.73 -2.12 10.87
CA THR A 19 -1.13 -1.69 12.21
C THR A 19 -2.55 -1.12 12.23
N ALA A 20 -2.90 -0.33 11.21
CA ALA A 20 -4.18 0.37 11.16
C ALA A 20 -5.35 -0.47 10.64
N VAL A 21 -5.06 -1.50 9.82
CA VAL A 21 -6.06 -2.34 9.15
C VAL A 21 -5.92 -3.77 9.65
N PRO A 22 -6.82 -4.25 10.54
CA PRO A 22 -6.83 -5.65 10.93
C PRO A 22 -7.18 -6.55 9.73
N ASP A 23 -6.72 -7.80 9.77
CA ASP A 23 -6.94 -8.81 8.72
C ASP A 23 -6.43 -8.43 7.32
N TRP A 24 -5.51 -7.45 7.23
CA TRP A 24 -4.90 -6.99 5.98
C TRP A 24 -4.30 -8.12 5.13
N ALA A 25 -3.82 -9.19 5.76
CA ALA A 25 -3.22 -10.34 5.07
C ALA A 25 -4.23 -11.15 4.24
N ALA A 26 -5.53 -11.08 4.57
CA ALA A 26 -6.61 -11.73 3.82
C ALA A 26 -7.27 -10.79 2.80
N ALA A 27 -6.94 -9.49 2.83
CA ALA A 27 -7.54 -8.48 1.96
C ALA A 27 -6.85 -8.39 0.59
N SER A 28 -7.58 -7.86 -0.39
CA SER A 28 -6.99 -7.36 -1.62
C SER A 28 -6.65 -5.88 -1.49
N ILE A 29 -5.46 -5.50 -1.94
CA ILE A 29 -4.94 -4.13 -1.90
C ILE A 29 -5.03 -3.54 -3.30
N TRP A 30 -5.69 -2.39 -3.41
CA TRP A 30 -5.79 -1.62 -4.66
C TRP A 30 -5.05 -0.31 -4.49
N PHE A 31 -4.06 -0.07 -5.36
CA PHE A 31 -3.21 1.11 -5.31
C PHE A 31 -3.25 1.87 -6.63
N CYS A 32 -3.49 3.18 -6.52
CA CYS A 32 -3.41 4.15 -7.61
C CYS A 32 -2.51 5.30 -7.14
N GLY A 33 -1.46 5.60 -7.89
CA GLY A 33 -0.48 6.61 -7.51
C GLY A 33 0.88 6.42 -8.20
N PRO A 34 1.94 7.08 -7.69
CA PRO A 34 3.27 7.04 -8.29
C PRO A 34 3.78 5.62 -8.47
N GLU A 35 4.28 5.31 -9.66
CA GLU A 35 4.58 3.93 -10.05
C GLU A 35 5.60 3.26 -9.14
N GLU A 36 6.73 3.94 -8.89
CA GLU A 36 7.79 3.44 -8.02
C GLU A 36 7.32 3.22 -6.59
N PHE A 37 6.40 4.08 -6.11
CA PHE A 37 5.83 3.91 -4.78
C PHE A 37 4.95 2.67 -4.71
N GLY A 38 4.07 2.45 -5.69
CA GLY A 38 3.26 1.23 -5.78
C GLY A 38 4.12 -0.04 -5.83
N ARG A 39 5.18 -0.04 -6.65
CA ARG A 39 6.14 -1.15 -6.73
C ARG A 39 6.85 -1.39 -5.40
N SER A 40 7.25 -0.34 -4.70
CA SER A 40 7.88 -0.42 -3.37
C SER A 40 6.92 -1.00 -2.33
N MET A 41 5.67 -0.56 -2.32
CA MET A 41 4.64 -1.09 -1.42
C MET A 41 4.33 -2.55 -1.70
N CYS A 42 4.21 -2.96 -2.97
CA CYS A 42 3.98 -4.34 -3.37
C CYS A 42 5.08 -5.27 -2.84
N LYS A 43 6.36 -4.89 -2.99
CA LYS A 43 7.49 -5.65 -2.42
C LYS A 43 7.42 -5.75 -0.90
N ALA A 44 7.05 -4.66 -0.22
CA ALA A 44 6.93 -4.64 1.24
C ALA A 44 5.81 -5.55 1.76
N PHE A 45 4.67 -5.62 1.06
CA PHE A 45 3.59 -6.56 1.39
C PHE A 45 3.97 -8.01 1.11
N GLN A 46 4.67 -8.28 0.01
CA GLN A 46 5.16 -9.62 -0.31
C GLN A 46 6.13 -10.16 0.75
N ALA A 47 6.99 -9.29 1.31
CA ALA A 47 7.88 -9.66 2.40
C ALA A 47 7.14 -10.09 3.68
N ARG A 48 5.86 -9.76 3.81
CA ARG A 48 5.00 -10.05 4.97
C ARG A 48 3.90 -11.06 4.65
N VAL A 49 4.18 -12.02 3.77
CA VAL A 49 3.28 -13.12 3.38
C VAL A 49 1.99 -12.74 2.65
N VAL A 50 1.85 -11.52 2.14
CA VAL A 50 0.78 -11.22 1.18
C VAL A 50 1.20 -11.67 -0.22
N PRO A 51 0.50 -12.63 -0.85
CA PRO A 51 0.87 -13.07 -2.19
C PRO A 51 0.68 -11.94 -3.19
N ALA A 52 1.59 -11.81 -4.16
CA ALA A 52 1.60 -10.73 -5.15
C ALA A 52 0.25 -10.54 -5.88
N ARG A 53 -0.50 -11.63 -6.10
CA ARG A 53 -1.83 -11.60 -6.74
C ARG A 53 -2.89 -10.78 -6.00
N HIS A 54 -2.68 -10.49 -4.71
CA HIS A 54 -3.60 -9.69 -3.89
C HIS A 54 -3.26 -8.19 -3.93
N PHE A 55 -2.16 -7.80 -4.59
CA PHE A 55 -1.80 -6.40 -4.78
C PHE A 55 -2.06 -5.99 -6.23
N HIS A 56 -3.01 -5.07 -6.41
CA HIS A 56 -3.43 -4.55 -7.70
C HIS A 56 -2.95 -3.11 -7.82
N GLN A 57 -2.09 -2.85 -8.80
CA GLN A 57 -1.61 -1.51 -9.11
C GLN A 57 -2.24 -1.04 -10.42
N GLU A 58 -3.08 -0.02 -10.32
CA GLU A 58 -3.60 0.67 -11.50
C GLU A 58 -2.61 1.75 -11.92
N LEU A 59 -2.20 1.71 -13.20
CA LEU A 59 -1.33 2.72 -13.80
C LEU A 59 -2.18 3.94 -14.17
N PHE A 60 -2.49 4.76 -13.18
CA PHE A 60 -3.00 6.09 -13.43
C PHE A 60 -1.81 7.03 -13.64
N GLN A 61 -1.42 7.19 -14.91
CA GLN A 61 -0.58 8.32 -15.27
C GLN A 61 -1.44 9.58 -15.14
N MET A 62 -1.37 10.24 -13.99
CA MET A 62 -1.83 11.63 -13.89
C MET A 62 -0.95 12.46 -14.84
N ARG A 63 -1.46 12.67 -16.05
CA ARG A 63 -0.93 13.62 -17.02
C ARG A 63 -1.34 15.02 -16.62
#